data_AF-X6M418-F1
#
_entry.id   AF-X6M418-F1
#
_cell.length_a   1.000
_cell.length_b   1.000
_cell.length_c   1.000
_cell.angle_alpha   90.00
_cell.angle_beta   90.00
_cell.angle_gamma   90.00
#
_symmetry.space_group_name_H-M   'P 1'
#
loop_
_entity.id
_entity.type
_entity.pdbx_description
1 polymer ?
#
loop_
_entity_poly.entity_id
_entity_poly.type
_entity_poly.pdbx_seq_one_letter_code
_entity_poly.pdbx_strand_id
1 'polypeptide(L)' 'NSIGNSNVICSGSADNTIRFWDIRSNKNELYVIKGDKEEEDKILCLKFIILKKKEKTNGINYDLNLCYGSHKGHIRIWE' A
#
# COMPACT_ATOMS: atom_id res chain seq x y z
N ASN A 1 1.03 23.42 1.50
CA ASN A 1 1.53 22.62 0.36
C ASN A 1 2.87 21.94 0.68
N SER A 2 2.96 21.19 1.79
CA SER A 2 4.06 20.24 1.98
C SER A 2 3.61 18.89 1.43
N ILE A 3 3.66 18.73 0.11
CA ILE A 3 3.70 17.40 -0.49
C ILE A 3 5.05 16.86 -0.08
N GLY A 4 5.08 16.19 1.08
CA GLY A 4 6.29 15.69 1.69
C GLY A 4 7.02 14.82 0.68
N ASN A 5 8.30 15.10 0.48
CA ASN A 5 9.24 14.23 -0.21
C ASN A 5 9.29 12.89 0.55
N SER A 6 8.28 12.03 0.35
CA SER A 6 8.28 10.68 0.87
C SER A 6 9.35 9.95 0.09
N ASN A 7 10.48 9.72 0.73
CA ASN A 7 11.60 8.95 0.19
C ASN A 7 11.27 7.45 0.15
N VAL A 8 10.00 7.09 -0.05
CA VAL A 8 9.50 5.73 0.07
C VAL A 8 8.89 5.31 -1.26
N ILE A 9 9.38 4.21 -1.81
CA ILE A 9 8.75 3.52 -2.95
C ILE A 9 7.88 2.38 -2.39
N CYS A 10 6.69 2.22 -2.95
CA CYS A 10 5.83 1.05 -2.75
C CYS A 10 5.77 0.27 -4.06
N SER A 11 6.01 -1.04 -4.00
CA SER A 11 6.02 -1.93 -5.17
C SER A 11 5.25 -3.22 -4.89
N GLY A 12 4.46 -3.68 -5.86
CA GLY A 12 3.82 -4.99 -5.85
C GLY A 12 4.61 -5.97 -6.72
N SER A 13 4.60 -7.24 -6.37
CA SER A 13 5.41 -8.27 -7.00
C SER A 13 4.62 -9.55 -7.31
N ALA A 14 5.17 -10.34 -8.23
CA ALA A 14 4.64 -11.65 -8.60
C ALA A 14 4.84 -12.72 -7.51
N ASP A 15 5.66 -12.46 -6.49
CA ASP A 15 5.79 -13.30 -5.30
C ASP A 15 4.66 -13.06 -4.26
N ASN A 16 3.56 -12.42 -4.69
CA ASN A 16 2.42 -12.06 -3.85
C ASN A 16 2.79 -11.16 -2.67
N THR A 17 3.79 -10.28 -2.85
CA THR A 17 4.17 -9.29 -1.84
C THR A 17 4.01 -7.86 -2.33
N ILE A 18 3.75 -6.97 -1.38
CA ILE A 18 3.89 -5.53 -1.54
C ILE A 18 4.99 -5.08 -0.59
N ARG A 19 6.00 -4.39 -1.11
CA ARG A 19 7.20 -4.00 -0.37
C ARG A 19 7.37 -2.49 -0.39
N PHE A 20 7.88 -1.97 0.71
CA PHE A 20 8.22 -0.56 0.89
C PHE A 20 9.73 -0.40 0.99
N TRP A 21 10.27 0.64 0.36
CA TRP A 21 11.72 0.86 0.24
C TRP A 21 12.08 2.30 0.59
N ASP A 22 13.11 2.54 1.39
CA ASP A 22 13.67 3.89 1.54
C ASP A 22 14.66 4.17 0.39
N ILE A 23 14.37 5.13 -0.48
CA ILE A 23 15.25 5.45 -1.62
C ILE A 23 16.57 6.08 -1.20
N ARG A 24 16.68 6.61 0.03
CA ARG A 24 17.94 7.13 0.57
C ARG A 24 18.83 6.00 1.05
N SER A 25 18.22 4.88 1.44
CA SER A 25 18.93 3.68 1.87
C SER A 25 18.85 2.64 0.76
N ASN A 26 19.83 2.68 -0.15
CA ASN A 26 19.94 1.86 -1.38
C ASN A 26 19.71 0.33 -1.24
N LYS A 27 19.45 -0.21 -0.05
CA LYS A 27 19.28 -1.65 0.19
C LYS A 27 18.19 -2.02 1.20
N ASN A 28 17.54 -1.07 1.87
CA ASN A 28 16.68 -1.40 3.00
C ASN A 28 15.21 -1.43 2.61
N GLU A 29 14.68 -2.64 2.56
CA GLU A 29 13.25 -2.89 2.70
C GLU A 29 12.79 -2.37 4.07
N LEU A 30 11.80 -1.49 4.06
CA LEU A 30 11.19 -0.92 5.25
C LEU A 30 10.10 -1.83 5.80
N TYR A 31 9.29 -2.40 4.90
CA TYR A 31 8.09 -3.14 5.28
C TYR A 31 7.63 -4.06 4.16
N VAL A 32 7.01 -5.18 4.53
CA VAL A 32 6.42 -6.17 3.60
C VAL A 32 5.00 -6.50 4.03
N ILE A 33 4.09 -6.37 3.08
CA ILE A 33 2.75 -6.95 3.15
C ILE A 33 2.78 -8.22 2.31
N LYS A 34 2.42 -9.35 2.92
CA LYS A 34 2.19 -10.60 2.21
C LYS A 34 0.72 -10.68 1.85
N GLY A 35 0.41 -10.97 0.60
CA GLY A 35 -0.95 -11.30 0.19
C GLY A 35 -1.40 -12.65 0.75
N ASP A 36 -2.64 -13.01 0.44
CA ASP A 36 -3.23 -14.25 0.94
C ASP A 36 -2.47 -15.49 0.46
N LYS A 37 -2.52 -16.59 1.22
CA LYS A 37 -1.71 -17.82 1.02
C LYS A 37 -1.95 -18.59 -0.29
N GLU A 38 -2.71 -18.03 -1.23
CA GLU A 38 -2.80 -18.62 -2.56
C GLU A 38 -1.48 -18.35 -3.28
N GLU A 39 -0.65 -19.39 -3.39
CA GLU A 39 0.75 -19.34 -3.85
C GLU A 39 0.95 -18.76 -5.27
N GLU A 40 -0.14 -18.49 -5.99
CA GLU A 40 -0.13 -17.97 -7.36
C GLU A 40 -0.75 -16.56 -7.53
N ASP A 41 -1.15 -15.89 -6.44
CA ASP A 41 -1.83 -14.60 -6.53
C ASP A 41 -0.83 -13.44 -6.72
N LYS A 42 -0.57 -13.04 -7.97
CA LYS A 42 0.41 -11.97 -8.28
C LYS A 42 -0.20 -10.59 -8.08
N ILE A 43 0.54 -9.65 -7.50
CA ILE A 43 0.11 -8.25 -7.41
C ILE A 43 0.37 -7.56 -8.76
N LEU A 44 -0.69 -7.03 -9.37
CA LEU A 44 -0.62 -6.41 -10.71
C LEU A 44 -0.79 -4.89 -10.69
N CYS A 45 -1.51 -4.34 -9.71
CA CYS A 45 -1.73 -2.90 -9.62
C CYS A 45 -1.84 -2.43 -8.16
N LEU A 46 -1.48 -1.16 -7.95
CA LEU A 46 -1.49 -0.48 -6.65
C LEU A 46 -2.12 0.90 -6.81
N LYS A 47 -2.89 1.33 -5.81
CA LYS A 47 -3.42 2.69 -5.74
C LYS A 47 -3.59 3.11 -4.28
N PHE A 48 -2.95 4.22 -3.93
CA PHE A 48 -3.26 4.90 -2.68
C PHE A 48 -4.55 5.70 -2.82
N ILE A 49 -5.45 5.53 -1.86
CA ILE A 49 -6.70 6.29 -1.74
C ILE A 49 -6.78 6.93 -0.35
N ILE A 50 -7.36 8.12 -0.29
CA ILE A 50 -7.64 8.79 0.98
C ILE A 50 -9.10 8.47 1.34
N LEU A 51 -9.31 7.81 2.46
CA LEU A 51 -10.65 7.56 3.00
C LEU A 51 -10.92 8.52 4.15
N LYS A 52 -12.07 9.20 4.09
CA LYS A 52 -12.55 10.04 5.18
C LYS A 52 -13.20 9.14 6.24
N LYS A 53 -12.63 9.08 7.44
CA LYS A 53 -13.38 8.54 8.58
C LYS A 53 -14.31 9.63 9.11
N LYS A 54 -15.60 9.29 9.25
CA LYS A 54 -16.53 10.09 10.04
C LYS A 54 -16.28 9.77 11.52
N GLU A 55 -15.41 10.52 12.18
CA GLU A 55 -15.40 10.53 13.64
C GLU A 55 -16.56 11.37 14.19
N LYS A 56 -17.08 10.99 15.36
CA LYS A 56 -18.17 11.66 16.07
C LYS A 56 -17.74 13.00 16.72
N THR A 57 -16.48 13.39 16.60
CA THR A 57 -15.91 14.62 17.15
C THR A 57 -15.32 15.47 16.03
N ASN A 58 -15.33 16.80 16.19
CA ASN A 58 -15.20 17.85 15.16
C ASN A 58 -13.91 17.88 14.29
N GLY A 59 -13.12 16.80 14.21
CA GLY A 59 -11.97 16.66 13.32
C GLY A 59 -12.21 15.63 12.21
N ILE A 60 -12.02 16.02 10.94
CA ILE A 60 -11.99 15.06 9.84
C ILE A 60 -10.60 14.42 9.84
N ASN A 61 -10.50 13.15 10.26
CA ASN A 61 -9.28 12.36 10.12
C ASN A 61 -9.25 11.69 8.74
N TYR A 62 -8.11 11.79 8.05
CA TYR A 62 -7.87 11.24 6.73
C TYR A 62 -6.95 10.03 6.85
N ASP A 63 -7.47 8.84 6.60
CA ASP A 63 -6.65 7.63 6.57
C ASP A 63 -6.18 7.35 5.13
N LEU A 64 -4.89 7.13 4.96
CA LEU A 64 -4.31 6.71 3.69
C LEU A 64 -4.38 5.19 3.60
N ASN A 65 -5.16 4.69 2.64
CA ASN A 65 -5.37 3.26 2.44
C ASN A 65 -4.71 2.82 1.14
N LEU A 66 -4.18 1.60 1.12
CA LEU A 66 -3.56 1.01 -0.06
C LEU A 66 -4.51 0.00 -0.69
N CYS A 67 -5.04 0.34 -1.86
CA CYS A 67 -5.75 -0.62 -2.71
C CYS A 67 -4.77 -1.34 -3.62
N TYR A 68 -4.95 -2.64 -3.79
CA TYR A 68 -4.15 -3.43 -4.72
C TYR A 68 -4.99 -4.48 -5.42
N GLY A 69 -4.70 -4.69 -6.71
CA GLY A 69 -5.35 -5.68 -7.55
C GLY A 69 -4.43 -6.84 -7.83
N SER A 70 -5.01 -8.04 -7.86
CA SER A 70 -4.28 -9.28 -8.08
C SER A 70 -4.60 -9.90 -9.43
N HIS A 71 -3.76 -10.84 -9.86
CA HIS A 71 -3.93 -11.59 -11.12
C HIS A 71 -5.24 -12.37 -11.19
N LYS A 72 -5.81 -12.75 -10.04
CA LYS A 72 -7.12 -13.41 -9.96
C LYS A 72 -8.30 -12.45 -10.12
N GLY A 73 -8.04 -11.15 -10.30
CA GLY A 73 -9.07 -10.12 -10.46
C GLY A 73 -9.62 -9.59 -9.13
N HIS A 74 -9.10 -10.05 -7.99
CA HIS A 74 -9.48 -9.52 -6.68
C HIS A 74 -8.89 -8.13 -6.47
N ILE A 75 -9.68 -7.22 -5.91
CA ILE A 75 -9.23 -5.93 -5.39
C ILE A 75 -9.31 -6.02 -3.87
N ARG A 76 -8.19 -5.77 -3.20
CA ARG A 76 -8.07 -5.75 -1.74
C ARG A 76 -7.67 -4.35 -1.27
N ILE A 77 -8.07 -4.02 -0.04
CA ILE A 77 -7.70 -2.78 0.64
C ILE A 77 -6.89 -3.18 1.87
N TRP A 78 -5.72 -2.57 2.02
CA TRP A 78 -4.90 -2.66 3.22
C TRP A 78 -5.07 -1.37 4.03
N GLU A 79 -5.48 -1.54 5.30
CA GLU A 79 -5.64 -0.51 6.32
C GLU A 79 -4.50 -0.57 7.35
#